data_AF-A0A966U263-F1
#
_entry.id   AF-A0A966U263-F1
#
_cell.length_a   1.000
_cell.length_b   1.000
_cell.length_c   1.000
_cell.angle_alpha   90.00
_cell.angle_beta   90.00
_cell.angle_gamma   90.00
#
_symmetry.space_group_name_H-M   'P 1'
#
loop_
_entity.id
_entity.type
_entity.pdbx_description
1 polymer ?
#
loop_
_entity_poly.entity_id
_entity_poly.type
_entity_poly.pdbx_seq_one_letter_code
_entity_poly.pdbx_strand_id
1 'polypeptide(L)'
;AALGTTAANRLSQTPDVPAISETLPGFEAMQWYGLVAPARTPPEIVARLHAATNAALADEQVRHRLADEGALPDARGAEEFRAFIAAELARWGVVARRNNLRPND
;
A
#
# COMPACT_ATOMS: atom_id res chain seq x y z
N ALA A 1 7.04 -12.81 -19.78
CA ALA A 1 5.66 -12.33 -19.53
C ALA A 1 5.38 -12.49 -18.03
N ALA A 2 4.63 -11.56 -17.42
CA ALA A 2 4.19 -11.70 -16.04
C ALA A 2 3.17 -12.85 -15.91
N LEU A 3 3.20 -13.59 -14.82
CA LEU A 3 2.32 -14.75 -14.57
C LEU A 3 1.02 -14.37 -13.82
N GLY A 4 1.02 -13.25 -13.11
CA GLY A 4 -0.14 -12.73 -12.39
C GLY A 4 0.24 -11.59 -11.45
N THR A 5 -0.75 -10.77 -11.06
CA THR A 5 -0.59 -9.71 -10.06
C THR A 5 -1.07 -10.16 -8.68
N THR A 6 -0.46 -9.64 -7.61
CA THR A 6 -0.88 -9.92 -6.23
C THR A 6 -1.96 -8.96 -5.70
N ALA A 7 -2.45 -8.06 -6.55
CA ALA A 7 -3.60 -7.21 -6.27
C ALA A 7 -4.90 -8.02 -6.16
N ALA A 8 -5.85 -7.50 -5.39
CA ALA A 8 -7.17 -8.14 -5.25
C ALA A 8 -7.95 -8.19 -6.58
N ASN A 9 -7.68 -7.25 -7.49
CA ASN A 9 -8.30 -7.16 -8.81
C ASN A 9 -7.23 -6.83 -9.87
N ARG A 10 -7.56 -7.04 -11.15
CA ARG A 10 -6.68 -6.65 -12.27
C ARG A 10 -6.36 -5.16 -12.22
N LEU A 11 -5.12 -4.83 -12.52
CA LEU A 11 -4.65 -3.45 -12.58
C LEU A 11 -4.97 -2.85 -13.95
N SER A 12 -5.44 -1.60 -13.99
CA SER A 12 -5.70 -0.89 -15.25
C SER A 12 -4.46 -0.72 -16.13
N GLN A 13 -3.28 -0.69 -15.50
CA GLN A 13 -2.00 -0.52 -16.18
C GLN A 13 -1.54 -1.80 -16.90
N THR A 14 -2.04 -2.96 -16.46
CA THR A 14 -1.68 -4.29 -16.96
C THR A 14 -2.91 -5.18 -17.09
N PRO A 15 -3.94 -4.78 -17.87
CA PRO A 15 -5.25 -5.44 -17.88
C PRO A 15 -5.19 -6.89 -18.39
N ASP A 16 -4.20 -7.21 -19.22
CA ASP A 16 -3.99 -8.56 -19.76
C ASP A 16 -3.37 -9.53 -18.74
N VAL A 17 -2.82 -9.01 -17.63
CA VAL A 17 -2.23 -9.83 -16.57
C VAL A 17 -3.30 -10.18 -15.53
N PRO A 18 -3.59 -11.47 -15.26
CA PRO A 18 -4.61 -11.87 -14.30
C PRO A 18 -4.24 -11.52 -12.87
N ALA A 19 -5.25 -11.23 -12.03
CA ALA A 19 -5.04 -11.22 -10.60
C ALA A 19 -5.03 -12.66 -10.06
N ILE A 20 -4.12 -12.98 -9.12
CA ILE A 20 -4.07 -14.31 -8.49
C ILE A 20 -5.40 -14.62 -7.76
N SER A 21 -6.11 -13.60 -7.31
CA SER A 21 -7.44 -13.72 -6.69
C SER A 21 -8.50 -14.38 -7.60
N GLU A 22 -8.34 -14.34 -8.92
CA GLU A 22 -9.23 -15.00 -9.89
C GLU A 22 -9.17 -16.52 -9.80
N THR A 23 -8.03 -17.08 -9.39
CA THR A 23 -7.82 -18.52 -9.21
C THR A 23 -7.80 -18.95 -7.75
N LEU A 24 -7.36 -18.07 -6.85
CA LEU A 24 -7.33 -18.28 -5.41
C LEU A 24 -8.13 -17.16 -4.71
N PRO A 25 -9.45 -17.35 -4.50
CA PRO A 25 -10.30 -16.33 -3.89
C PRO A 25 -9.77 -15.83 -2.54
N GLY A 26 -9.75 -14.50 -2.37
CA GLY A 26 -9.25 -13.85 -1.15
C GLY A 26 -7.73 -13.67 -1.08
N PHE A 27 -6.98 -14.07 -2.12
CA PHE A 27 -5.55 -13.79 -2.19
C PHE A 27 -5.29 -12.30 -2.47
N GLU A 28 -4.54 -11.66 -1.57
CA GLU A 28 -4.03 -10.31 -1.76
C GLU A 28 -2.70 -10.12 -1.00
N ALA A 29 -1.69 -9.62 -1.71
CA ALA A 29 -0.36 -9.35 -1.16
C ALA A 29 0.27 -8.15 -1.88
N MET A 30 -0.46 -7.03 -1.96
CA MET A 30 0.11 -5.79 -2.46
C MET A 30 1.07 -5.17 -1.45
N GLN A 31 2.22 -4.72 -1.96
CA GLN A 31 3.11 -3.84 -1.22
C GLN A 31 2.55 -2.42 -1.19
N TRP A 32 2.80 -1.71 -0.09
CA TRP A 32 2.42 -0.31 0.07
C TRP A 32 3.58 0.51 0.63
N TYR A 33 3.52 1.81 0.40
CA TYR A 33 4.44 2.81 0.93
C TYR A 33 3.63 3.91 1.60
N GLY A 34 4.24 4.60 2.56
CA GLY A 34 3.62 5.79 3.13
C GLY A 34 4.55 6.51 4.10
N LEU A 35 4.06 7.66 4.59
CA LEU A 35 4.80 8.54 5.49
C LEU A 35 4.28 8.38 6.90
N VAL A 36 5.21 8.22 7.85
CA VAL A 36 4.93 8.21 9.29
C VAL A 36 5.78 9.25 9.99
N ALA A 37 5.27 9.80 11.07
CA ALA A 37 5.97 10.77 11.91
C ALA A 37 6.06 10.26 13.36
N PRO A 38 6.96 10.81 14.19
CA PRO A 38 7.01 10.49 15.62
C PRO A 38 5.63 10.58 16.30
N ALA A 39 5.36 9.71 17.28
CA ALA A 39 4.02 9.55 17.87
C ALA A 39 3.42 10.84 18.47
N ARG A 40 4.27 11.80 18.86
CA ARG A 40 3.88 13.09 19.45
C ARG A 40 4.04 14.28 18.51
N THR A 41 4.17 14.05 17.21
CA THR A 41 4.17 15.13 16.21
C THR A 41 2.85 15.92 16.32
N PRO A 42 2.89 17.26 16.39
CA PRO A 42 1.68 18.06 16.52
C PRO A 42 0.70 17.84 15.35
N PRO A 43 -0.63 17.80 15.61
CA PRO A 43 -1.63 17.52 14.58
C PRO A 43 -1.57 18.45 13.36
N GLU A 44 -1.24 19.74 13.57
CA GLU A 44 -1.10 20.73 12.52
C GLU A 44 0.06 20.42 11.56
N ILE A 45 1.14 19.80 12.07
CA ILE A 45 2.27 19.37 11.25
C ILE A 45 1.88 18.13 10.43
N VAL A 46 1.15 17.19 11.04
CA VAL A 46 0.60 16.02 10.33
C VAL A 46 -0.34 16.47 9.21
N ALA A 47 -1.24 17.42 9.48
CA ALA A 47 -2.15 17.98 8.50
C ALA A 47 -1.40 18.65 7.33
N ARG A 48 -0.36 19.43 7.64
CA ARG A 48 0.46 20.07 6.60
C ARG A 48 1.20 19.05 5.73
N LEU A 49 1.75 17.99 6.32
CA LEU A 49 2.41 16.91 5.58
C LEU A 49 1.42 16.15 4.70
N HIS A 50 0.23 15.84 5.22
CA HIS A 50 -0.83 15.19 4.45
C HIS A 50 -1.27 16.03 3.25
N ALA A 51 -1.52 17.32 3.45
CA ALA A 51 -1.89 18.24 2.36
C ALA A 51 -0.80 18.33 1.28
N ALA A 52 0.47 18.45 1.68
CA ALA A 52 1.58 18.50 0.73
C ALA A 52 1.75 17.17 -0.04
N THR A 53 1.56 16.04 0.63
CA THR A 53 1.63 14.71 0.01
C THR A 53 0.52 14.54 -1.02
N ASN A 54 -0.71 14.92 -0.68
CA ASN A 54 -1.84 14.84 -1.60
C ASN A 54 -1.68 15.76 -2.82
N ALA A 55 -1.13 16.96 -2.62
CA ALA A 55 -0.80 17.85 -3.72
C ALA A 55 0.24 17.21 -4.67
N ALA A 56 1.27 16.55 -4.12
CA ALA A 56 2.26 15.83 -4.93
C ALA A 56 1.64 14.61 -5.65
N LEU A 57 0.76 13.83 -4.99
CA LEU A 57 0.09 12.69 -5.63
C LEU A 57 -0.92 13.11 -6.71
N ALA A 58 -1.39 14.36 -6.69
CA ALA A 58 -2.25 14.92 -7.73
C ALA A 58 -1.46 15.42 -8.95
N ASP A 59 -0.15 15.65 -8.82
CA ASP A 59 0.71 16.11 -9.91
C ASP A 59 0.87 15.04 -10.99
N GLU A 60 0.71 15.43 -12.25
CA GLU A 60 0.71 14.50 -13.38
C GLU A 60 2.06 13.81 -13.57
N GLN A 61 3.17 14.53 -13.36
CA GLN A 61 4.51 13.97 -13.49
C GLN A 61 4.78 12.92 -12.40
N VAL A 62 4.34 13.19 -11.18
CA VAL A 62 4.42 12.22 -10.07
C VAL A 62 3.57 10.99 -10.38
N ARG A 63 2.33 11.18 -10.83
CA ARG A 63 1.44 10.07 -11.18
C ARG A 63 2.00 9.19 -12.30
N HIS A 64 2.60 9.80 -13.32
CA HIS A 64 3.24 9.07 -14.42
C HIS A 64 4.40 8.22 -13.90
N ARG A 65 5.30 8.80 -13.09
CA ARG A 65 6.43 8.04 -12.52
C ARG A 65 5.98 6.88 -11.64
N LEU A 66 4.96 7.09 -10.80
CA LEU A 66 4.40 6.01 -9.99
C LEU A 66 3.82 4.90 -10.88
N ALA A 67 3.10 5.26 -11.95
CA ALA A 67 2.56 4.29 -12.89
C ALA A 67 3.64 3.49 -13.62
N ASP A 68 4.74 4.13 -14.02
CA ASP A 68 5.90 3.47 -14.65
C ASP A 68 6.54 2.42 -13.71
N GLU A 69 6.51 2.69 -12.40
CA GLU A 69 6.98 1.77 -11.35
C GLU A 69 5.91 0.75 -10.92
N GLY A 70 4.71 0.78 -11.50
CA GLY A 70 3.58 -0.08 -11.14
C GLY A 70 2.92 0.27 -9.81
N ALA A 71 3.20 1.45 -9.25
CA ALA A 71 2.60 1.97 -8.04
C ALA A 71 1.30 2.74 -8.34
N LEU A 72 0.36 2.67 -7.39
CA LEU A 72 -0.91 3.39 -7.45
C LEU A 72 -0.92 4.50 -6.40
N PRO A 73 -1.21 5.77 -6.78
CA PRO A 73 -1.41 6.84 -5.82
C PRO A 73 -2.55 6.51 -4.86
N ASP A 74 -2.31 6.73 -3.56
CA ASP A 74 -3.30 6.56 -2.51
C ASP A 74 -3.28 7.77 -1.57
N ALA A 75 -4.39 8.52 -1.56
CA ALA A 75 -4.52 9.79 -0.86
C ALA A 75 -5.34 9.69 0.46
N ARG A 76 -5.42 8.50 1.05
CA ARG A 76 -6.13 8.25 2.31
C ARG A 76 -5.73 9.23 3.43
N GLY A 77 -6.67 9.48 4.34
CA GLY A 77 -6.44 10.34 5.50
C GLY A 77 -5.45 9.75 6.50
N ALA A 78 -4.88 10.58 7.39
CA ALA A 78 -3.95 10.12 8.42
C ALA A 78 -4.58 9.09 9.39
N GLU A 79 -5.85 9.26 9.75
CA GLU A 79 -6.57 8.29 10.59
C GLU A 79 -6.86 6.98 9.86
N GLU A 80 -7.29 7.05 8.61
CA GLU A 80 -7.50 5.87 7.76
C GLU A 80 -6.20 5.11 7.54
N PHE A 81 -5.09 5.82 7.33
CA PHE A 81 -3.78 5.20 7.16
C PHE A 81 -3.29 4.53 8.45
N ARG A 82 -3.54 5.15 9.61
CA ARG A 82 -3.28 4.50 10.92
C ARG A 82 -4.07 3.21 11.06
N ALA A 83 -5.36 3.23 10.74
CA ALA A 83 -6.21 2.03 10.80
C ALA A 83 -5.71 0.94 9.85
N PHE A 84 -5.30 1.31 8.64
CA PHE A 84 -4.71 0.40 7.67
C PHE A 84 -3.41 -0.25 8.17
N ILE A 85 -2.47 0.53 8.73
CA ILE A 85 -1.23 -0.02 9.28
C ILE A 85 -1.54 -1.04 10.37
N ALA A 86 -2.50 -0.75 11.26
CA ALA A 86 -2.90 -1.69 12.30
C ALA A 86 -3.49 -2.99 11.71
N ALA A 87 -4.32 -2.89 10.67
CA ALA A 87 -4.89 -4.04 9.98
C ALA A 87 -3.81 -4.89 9.27
N GLU A 88 -2.86 -4.25 8.60
CA GLU A 88 -1.75 -4.93 7.93
C GLU A 88 -0.83 -5.65 8.92
N LEU A 89 -0.50 -5.00 10.05
CA LEU A 89 0.28 -5.64 11.12
C LEU A 89 -0.44 -6.86 11.69
N ALA A 90 -1.76 -6.77 11.90
CA ALA A 90 -2.55 -7.90 12.37
C ALA A 90 -2.55 -9.06 11.36
N ARG A 91 -2.81 -8.75 10.08
CA ARG A 91 -2.86 -9.72 8.98
C ARG A 91 -1.52 -10.43 8.79
N TRP A 92 -0.44 -9.67 8.63
CA TRP A 92 0.90 -10.24 8.42
C TRP A 92 1.46 -10.93 9.67
N GLY A 93 1.10 -10.47 10.86
CA GLY A 93 1.44 -11.16 12.10
C GLY A 93 0.87 -12.59 12.16
N VAL A 94 -0.34 -12.81 11.64
CA VAL A 94 -0.92 -14.16 11.52
C VAL A 94 -0.13 -15.01 10.53
N VAL A 95 0.21 -14.45 9.36
CA VAL A 95 1.01 -15.14 8.33
C VAL A 95 2.38 -15.56 8.89
N ALA A 96 3.08 -14.64 9.55
CA ALA A 96 4.40 -14.90 10.12
C ALA A 96 4.35 -16.03 11.17
N ARG A 97 3.40 -15.98 12.10
CA ARG A 97 3.22 -17.01 13.13
C ARG A 97 2.89 -18.38 12.53
N ARG A 98 1.98 -18.43 11.55
CA ARG A 98 1.60 -19.70 10.88
C ARG A 98 2.77 -20.36 10.16
N ASN A 99 3.72 -19.57 9.67
CA ASN A 99 4.89 -20.05 8.94
C ASN A 99 6.15 -20.16 9.82
N ASN A 100 6.02 -20.02 11.15
CA ASN A 100 7.13 -20.04 12.10
C ASN A 100 8.27 -19.07 11.74
N LEU A 101 7.95 -17.93 11.12
CA LEU A 101 8.93 -16.89 10.81
C LEU A 101 9.35 -16.20 12.12
N ARG A 102 10.66 -16.10 12.33
CA ARG A 102 11.26 -15.44 13.49
C ARG A 102 12.20 -14.35 13.01
N PRO A 103 12.38 -13.26 13.78
CA PRO A 103 13.51 -12.36 13.55
C PRO A 103 14.80 -13.20 13.56
N ASN A 104 15.70 -12.91 12.62
CA ASN A 104 17.06 -13.41 12.75
C ASN A 104 17.76 -12.57 13.83
N ASP A 105 18.57 -13.23 14.66
CA ASP A 105 19.44 -12.57 15.65
C ASP A 105 20.55 -11.74 15.00
#